data_AF-A0A147BJB6-F1
#
_entry.id   AF-A0A147BJB6-F1
#
_cell.length_a   1.000
_cell.length_b   1.000
_cell.length_c   1.000
_cell.angle_alpha   90.00
_cell.angle_beta   90.00
_cell.angle_gamma   90.00
#
_symmetry.space_group_name_H-M   'P 1'
#
loop_
_entity.id
_entity.type
_entity.pdbx_description
1 polymer ?
#
loop_
_entity_poly.entity_id
_entity_poly.type
_entity_poly.pdbx_seq_one_letter_code
_entity_poly.pdbx_strand_id
1 'polypeptide(L)' 'EEEIRVVREGTGWFDVRDFQDNWVRIKVQAGDLLVLPPNAYHRFKPEGKVAMCRVYAAGVDYTAVFRET' A
#
# COMPACT_ATOMS: atom_id res chain seq x y z
N GLU A 1 -2.84 -11.19 3.03
CA GLU A 1 -4.09 -10.71 2.41
C GLU A 1 -3.76 -9.64 1.38
N GLU A 2 -4.65 -9.44 0.40
CA GLU A 2 -4.51 -8.35 -0.57
C GLU A 2 -4.68 -7.00 0.14
N GLU A 3 -3.82 -6.04 -0.20
CA GLU A 3 -3.95 -4.68 0.29
C GLU A 3 -4.48 -3.78 -0.83
N ILE A 4 -5.73 -3.33 -0.68
CA ILE A 4 -6.38 -2.42 -1.62
C ILE A 4 -6.47 -1.02 -1.02
N ARG A 5 -6.02 -0.02 -1.78
CA ARG A 5 -6.01 1.41 -1.40
C ARG A 5 -6.59 2.27 -2.53
N VAL A 6 -7.61 3.06 -2.20
CA VAL A 6 -8.12 4.12 -3.09
C VAL A 6 -7.64 5.46 -2.56
N VAL A 7 -6.85 6.19 -3.35
CA VAL A 7 -6.35 7.52 -2.96
C VAL A 7 -7.43 8.57 -3.25
N ARG A 8 -7.92 9.23 -2.21
CA ARG A 8 -8.95 10.27 -2.31
C ARG A 8 -8.35 11.65 -2.46
N GLU A 9 -7.29 11.94 -1.69
CA GLU A 9 -6.63 13.25 -1.67
C GLU A 9 -5.13 13.09 -1.38
N GLY A 10 -4.32 14.03 -1.86
CA GLY A 10 -2.88 14.07 -1.61
C GLY A 10 -2.05 13.16 -2.52
N THR A 11 -0.76 13.07 -2.22
CA THR A 11 0.24 12.27 -2.96
C THR A 11 1.19 11.54 -2.01
N GLY A 12 1.77 10.45 -2.51
CA GLY A 12 2.74 9.68 -1.74
C GLY A 12 3.42 8.60 -2.57
N TRP A 13 4.21 7.79 -1.88
CA TRP A 13 5.00 6.72 -2.47
C TRP A 13 4.75 5.41 -1.74
N PHE A 14 4.46 4.36 -2.50
CA PHE A 14 4.58 2.99 -2.03
C PHE A 14 5.90 2.42 -2.52
N ASP A 15 6.75 1.98 -1.60
CA ASP A 15 7.91 1.17 -1.96
C ASP A 15 7.52 -0.30 -1.74
N VAL A 16 7.72 -1.15 -2.76
CA VAL A 16 7.43 -2.59 -2.74
C VAL A 16 8.69 -3.36 -3.11
N ARG A 17 8.89 -4.55 -2.55
CA ARG A 17 9.98 -5.44 -2.97
C ARG A 17 9.59 -6.22 -4.23
N ASP A 18 10.48 -6.24 -5.21
CA ASP A 18 10.37 -7.16 -6.35
C ASP A 18 10.81 -8.59 -5.99
N PHE A 19 10.79 -9.49 -6.97
CA PHE A 19 11.21 -10.89 -6.78
C PHE A 19 12.70 -11.07 -6.46
N GLN A 20 13.52 -10.02 -6.64
CA GLN A 20 14.95 -9.99 -6.33
C GLN A 20 15.24 -9.23 -5.02
N ASP A 21 14.21 -8.92 -4.24
CA ASP A 21 14.28 -8.11 -3.01
C ASP A 21 14.84 -6.70 -3.26
N ASN A 22 14.68 -6.13 -4.46
CA ASN A 22 14.98 -4.72 -4.73
C ASN A 22 13.76 -3.84 -4.47
N TRP A 23 14.00 -2.58 -4.10
CA TRP A 23 12.91 -1.61 -3.93
C TRP A 23 12.43 -1.07 -5.27
N VAL A 24 11.13 -1.23 -5.54
CA VAL A 24 10.40 -0.56 -6.62
C VAL A 24 9.51 0.51 -6.00
N ARG A 25 9.64 1.76 -6.49
CA ARG A 25 8.88 2.91 -6.00
C ARG A 25 7.71 3.23 -6.93
N ILE A 26 6.52 3.28 -6.36
CA ILE A 26 5.26 3.57 -7.04
C ILE A 26 4.74 4.91 -6.52
N LYS A 27 4.59 5.91 -7.41
CA LYS A 27 3.90 7.16 -7.07
C LYS A 27 2.41 6.93 -7.06
N VAL A 28 1.72 7.51 -6.09
CA VAL A 28 0.25 7.56 -6.07
C VAL A 28 -0.25 8.98 -5.85
N GLN A 29 -1.39 9.30 -6.44
CA GLN A 29 -2.10 10.56 -6.34
C GLN A 29 -3.62 10.34 -6.29
N ALA A 30 -4.37 11.39 -5.97
CA ALA A 30 -5.84 11.34 -5.92
C ALA A 30 -6.43 10.76 -7.22
N GLY A 31 -7.31 9.77 -7.07
CA GLY A 31 -7.92 9.02 -8.18
C GLY A 31 -7.28 7.66 -8.44
N ASP A 32 -6.07 7.41 -7.93
CA ASP A 32 -5.40 6.13 -8.12
C ASP A 32 -5.99 5.02 -7.23
N LEU A 33 -6.02 3.81 -7.79
CA LEU A 33 -6.28 2.55 -7.10
C LEU A 33 -5.00 1.73 -7.08
N LEU A 34 -4.52 1.40 -5.89
CA LEU A 34 -3.40 0.48 -5.69
C LEU A 34 -3.91 -0.85 -5.12
N VAL A 35 -3.50 -1.95 -5.73
CA VAL A 35 -3.73 -3.32 -5.25
C VAL A 35 -2.38 -3.98 -5.09
N LEU A 36 -2.02 -4.36 -3.86
CA LEU A 36 -0.82 -5.12 -3.56
C LEU A 36 -1.18 -6.58 -3.28
N PRO A 37 -0.47 -7.54 -3.89
CA PRO A 37 -0.76 -8.95 -3.69
C PRO A 37 -0.44 -9.38 -2.24
N PRO A 38 -1.00 -10.51 -1.79
CA PRO A 38 -0.71 -11.03 -0.46
C PRO A 38 0.80 -11.21 -0.23
N ASN A 39 1.24 -10.88 0.99
CA ASN A 39 2.62 -11.03 1.43
C ASN A 39 3.65 -10.17 0.68
N ALA A 40 3.23 -9.22 -0.16
CA ALA A 40 4.14 -8.23 -0.72
C ALA A 40 4.73 -7.37 0.40
N TYR A 41 6.05 -7.37 0.56
CA TYR A 41 6.70 -6.47 1.51
C TYR A 41 6.66 -5.05 0.95
N HIS A 42 6.01 -4.16 1.68
CA HIS A 42 5.81 -2.78 1.25
C HIS A 42 5.83 -1.80 2.41
N ARG A 43 6.05 -0.54 2.08
CA ARG A 43 5.93 0.59 3.01
C ARG A 43 5.35 1.79 2.28
N PHE A 44 4.67 2.65 3.04
CA PHE A 44 4.10 3.89 2.51
C PHE A 44 4.83 5.11 3.08
N LYS A 45 5.17 6.06 2.21
CA LYS A 45 5.71 7.38 2.56
C LYS A 45 4.82 8.49 1.99
N PRO A 46 4.06 9.22 2.83
CA PRO A 46 3.30 10.37 2.37
C PRO A 46 4.21 11.55 2.03
N GLU A 47 3.82 12.38 1.06
CA GLU A 47 4.46 13.68 0.80
C GLU A 47 3.82 14.83 1.59
N GLY A 48 2.71 14.56 2.29
CA GLY A 48 1.95 15.53 3.07
C GLY A 48 0.73 14.89 3.72
N LYS A 49 -0.39 15.62 3.81
CA LYS A 49 -1.68 15.03 4.20
C LYS A 49 -2.21 14.20 3.03
N VAL A 50 -2.57 12.95 3.32
CA VAL A 50 -3.09 12.01 2.33
C VAL A 50 -4.33 11.34 2.91
N ALA A 51 -5.42 11.30 2.14
CA ALA A 51 -6.64 10.60 2.50
C ALA A 51 -6.77 9.35 1.63
N MET A 52 -6.87 8.18 2.26
CA MET A 52 -7.03 6.90 1.57
C MET A 52 -8.17 6.09 2.15
N CYS A 53 -8.94 5.45 1.28
CA CYS A 53 -9.87 4.40 1.67
C CYS A 53 -9.16 3.05 1.61
N ARG A 54 -9.40 2.23 2.63
CA ARG A 54 -8.96 0.82 2.68
C ARG A 54 -10.17 -0.02 2.29
N VAL A 55 -9.99 -0.94 1.34
CA VAL A 55 -11.07 -1.83 0.88
C VAL A 55 -10.77 -3.24 1.35
N TYR A 56 -11.78 -3.89 1.94
CA TYR A 56 -11.70 -5.27 2.44
C TYR A 56 -12.90 -6.07 1.96
N ALA A 57 -12.71 -7.38 1.81
CA ALA A 57 -13.83 -8.30 1.75
C ALA A 57 -14.59 -8.29 3.09
N ALA A 58 -15.91 -8.44 3.03
CA ALA A 58 -16.75 -8.44 4.22
C ALA A 58 -16.31 -9.56 5.19
N GLY A 59 -16.19 -9.21 6.49
CA GLY A 59 -15.79 -10.16 7.54
C GLY A 59 -14.29 -10.41 7.68
N VAL A 60 -13.44 -9.64 6.98
CA VAL A 60 -11.98 -9.71 7.12
C VAL A 60 -11.48 -8.61 8.05
N ASP A 61 -10.78 -9.01 9.11
CA ASP A 61 -10.07 -8.11 10.01
C ASP A 61 -8.64 -7.86 9.51
N TYR A 62 -8.25 -6.58 9.41
CA TYR A 62 -6.89 -6.24 9.02
C TYR A 62 -5.91 -6.40 10.17
N THR A 63 -4.84 -7.18 9.95
CA THR A 63 -3.67 -7.22 10.84
C THR A 63 -2.39 -6.91 10.07
N ALA A 64 -1.61 -5.94 10.56
CA ALA A 64 -0.28 -5.66 10.02
C ALA A 64 0.72 -6.67 10.60
N VAL A 65 1.41 -7.41 9.74
CA VAL A 65 2.52 -8.30 10.12
C VAL A 65 3.82 -7.71 9.61
N PHE A 66 4.73 -7.38 10.52
CA PHE A 66 6.02 -6.80 10.19
C PHE A 66 7.05 -7.91 9.92
N ARG A 67 7.91 -7.71 8.92
CA ARG A 67 9.06 -8.61 8.68
C ARG A 67 10.06 -8.42 9.82
N GLU A 68 10.50 -9.51 10.43
CA GLU A 68 11.62 -9.50 11.38
C GLU A 68 12.89 -9.09 10.65
N THR A 69 13.69 -8.22 11.28
CA THR A 69 14.91 -7.61 10.72
C THR A 69 16.03 -8.60 10.53
#